data_AF-A0A0W0EBJ0-F1
#
_entry.id   AF-A0A0W0EBJ0-F1
#
_cell.length_a   1.000
_cell.length_b   1.000
_cell.length_c   1.000
_cell.angle_alpha   90.00
_cell.angle_beta   90.00
_cell.angle_gamma   90.00
#
_symmetry.space_group_name_H-M   'P 1'
#
loop_
_entity.id
_entity.type
_entity.pdbx_description
1 polymer ?
#
loop_
_entity_poly.entity_id
_entity_poly.type
_entity_poly.pdbx_seq_one_letter_code
_entity_poly.pdbx_strand_id
1 'polypeptide(L)'
;MDAPRVSISSVLPQYVPVPVFLSTSFAYICFFVNDVFAKIPGGAYVISYIKKSHRDDPYRTAIELGLLIYALVYYFSKPQHKKGLQASKPNLSAQEVEAMIEEWEPEPMVDDSLTEFQNWRLDKIPVMKDSGVETRVTFTRSNGKETFENVLNMSTNNFLQLSKTERVVNTAKTTIKNYGVGACGPAGFYGNQDVHYHLEYELAKFFGTDSAVLYGQDFCVAASVIPAFTKRGDILVADNDVSLAVQNALQLSRSTVYYYEHNNMESLENLLAELTEAEKKDKPPAIPRKFIVTEAIFTNTGDIAPLPELTKLKRKYKFRLFVDETLSLGVLGASGRGLPEHFNMDRARSIDITVGSLANALGSSGGFVLGDHVMSQHQHIGSNAYCFSASLPAYTTTTATETLKMLAEDNSAVQKVHGLSRQLFDFFNNDKDLMAYVQVKSSVHSPILHLELLDDFRMDKFGYNKDQLFQIVSSLQKKCITNKYIEPYENEEKFLQEIVDFVLEKYNILITRNTIVLKSESVPIVPSLKISCTANMSSSEVEQACHAVKEALLNYCN
;
A
#
# COMPACT_ATOMS: atom_id res chain seq x y z
N MET A 1 59.51 11.20 -28.08
CA MET A 1 59.90 10.12 -27.15
C MET A 1 58.69 9.23 -27.02
N ASP A 2 58.59 8.28 -27.94
CA ASP A 2 57.43 7.40 -28.13
C ASP A 2 57.61 6.14 -27.28
N ALA A 3 56.65 5.89 -26.38
CA ALA A 3 56.57 4.65 -25.64
C ALA A 3 56.03 3.52 -26.55
N PRO A 4 56.58 2.30 -26.50
CA PRO A 4 56.15 1.22 -27.39
C PRO A 4 54.78 0.68 -26.97
N ARG A 5 53.86 0.58 -27.94
CA ARG A 5 52.58 -0.12 -27.82
C ARG A 5 52.83 -1.62 -27.63
N VAL A 6 52.50 -2.14 -26.45
CA VAL A 6 52.48 -3.58 -26.17
C VAL A 6 51.21 -4.18 -26.78
N SER A 7 51.40 -5.11 -27.72
CA SER A 7 50.36 -5.92 -28.36
C SER A 7 49.65 -6.80 -27.32
N ILE A 8 48.31 -6.70 -27.23
CA ILE A 8 47.45 -7.53 -26.37
C ILE A 8 47.26 -8.91 -27.02
N SER A 9 48.34 -9.64 -27.29
CA SER A 9 48.25 -11.03 -27.81
C SER A 9 49.18 -12.01 -27.11
N SER A 10 49.87 -11.63 -26.04
CA SER A 10 50.88 -12.47 -25.38
C SER A 10 50.47 -13.04 -24.01
N VAL A 11 49.18 -13.04 -23.65
CA VAL A 11 48.69 -13.57 -22.35
C VAL A 11 47.51 -14.53 -22.51
N LEU A 12 47.50 -15.35 -23.56
CA LEU A 12 46.66 -16.56 -23.59
C LEU A 12 47.58 -17.78 -23.63
N PRO A 13 47.48 -18.73 -22.68
CA PRO A 13 48.28 -19.94 -22.74
C PRO A 13 47.91 -20.71 -24.02
N GLN A 14 48.90 -20.88 -24.91
CA GLN A 14 48.83 -21.86 -25.98
C GLN A 14 48.66 -23.23 -25.30
N TYR A 15 47.50 -23.85 -25.52
CA TYR A 15 47.10 -25.22 -25.20
C TYR A 15 47.99 -25.95 -24.18
N VAL A 16 47.48 -26.14 -22.97
CA VAL A 16 48.05 -27.10 -22.01
C VAL A 16 48.14 -28.45 -22.73
N PRO A 17 49.35 -29.02 -22.95
CA PRO A 17 49.47 -30.32 -23.59
C PRO A 17 48.83 -31.35 -22.67
N VAL A 18 47.65 -31.85 -23.06
CA VAL A 18 47.01 -32.96 -22.36
C VAL A 18 47.92 -34.18 -22.57
N PRO A 19 48.44 -34.81 -21.51
CA PRO A 19 49.30 -35.98 -21.63
C PRO A 19 48.62 -37.03 -22.51
N VAL A 20 49.36 -37.62 -23.46
CA VAL A 20 48.82 -38.59 -24.43
C VAL A 20 48.09 -39.75 -23.74
N PHE A 21 48.53 -40.15 -22.54
CA PHE A 21 47.82 -41.16 -21.77
C PHE A 21 46.39 -40.71 -21.36
N LEU A 22 46.19 -39.45 -20.98
CA LEU A 22 44.89 -38.89 -20.60
C LEU A 22 43.94 -38.84 -21.81
N SER A 23 44.41 -38.40 -22.98
CA SER A 23 43.59 -38.38 -24.19
C SER A 23 43.24 -39.80 -24.66
N THR A 24 44.18 -40.72 -24.54
CA THR A 24 44.00 -42.13 -24.94
C THR A 24 43.03 -42.83 -24.00
N SER A 25 43.23 -42.70 -22.67
CA SER A 25 42.31 -43.24 -21.66
C SER A 25 40.92 -42.65 -21.80
N PHE A 26 40.79 -41.33 -22.03
CA PHE A 26 39.49 -40.70 -22.25
C PHE A 26 38.81 -41.22 -23.53
N ALA A 27 39.55 -41.38 -24.63
CA ALA A 27 39.02 -41.96 -25.86
C ALA A 27 38.55 -43.42 -25.67
N TYR A 28 39.29 -44.24 -24.93
CA TYR A 28 38.87 -45.60 -24.59
C TYR A 28 37.62 -45.61 -23.70
N ILE A 29 37.52 -44.72 -22.72
CA ILE A 29 36.33 -44.57 -21.88
C ILE A 29 35.12 -44.16 -22.73
N CYS A 30 35.28 -43.15 -23.60
CA CYS A 30 34.20 -42.73 -24.51
C CYS A 30 33.79 -43.84 -25.47
N PHE A 31 34.73 -44.63 -25.99
CA PHE A 31 34.44 -45.77 -26.84
C PHE A 31 33.62 -46.84 -26.10
N PHE A 32 34.04 -47.22 -24.89
CA PHE A 32 33.31 -48.19 -24.07
C PHE A 32 31.93 -47.69 -23.67
N VAL A 33 31.82 -46.42 -23.26
CA VAL A 33 30.53 -45.80 -22.93
C VAL A 33 29.61 -45.82 -24.15
N ASN A 34 30.12 -45.48 -25.34
CA ASN A 34 29.34 -45.52 -26.57
C ASN A 34 28.87 -46.94 -26.93
N ASP A 35 29.73 -47.95 -26.79
CA ASP A 35 29.40 -49.36 -27.05
C ASP A 35 28.37 -49.91 -26.05
N VAL A 36 28.48 -49.55 -24.76
CA VAL A 36 27.53 -49.92 -23.72
C VAL A 36 26.16 -49.25 -23.96
N PHE A 37 26.13 -47.95 -24.25
CA PHE A 37 24.87 -47.25 -24.53
C PHE A 37 24.22 -47.72 -25.84
N ALA A 38 25.01 -48.14 -26.86
CA ALA A 38 24.47 -48.70 -28.09
C ALA A 38 23.75 -50.05 -27.89
N LYS A 39 24.11 -50.81 -26.84
CA LYS A 39 23.46 -52.08 -26.47
C LYS A 39 22.18 -51.91 -25.64
N ILE A 40 21.95 -50.73 -25.06
CA ILE A 40 20.74 -50.42 -24.29
C ILE A 40 19.61 -50.03 -25.25
N PRO A 41 18.40 -50.61 -25.14
CA PRO A 41 17.25 -50.21 -25.94
C PRO A 41 16.97 -48.69 -25.79
N GLY A 42 17.07 -47.95 -26.90
CA GLY A 42 16.91 -46.48 -26.93
C GLY A 42 18.20 -45.66 -26.75
N GLY A 43 19.35 -46.27 -26.44
CA GLY A 43 20.59 -45.53 -26.20
C GLY A 43 21.19 -44.86 -27.45
N ALA A 44 20.88 -45.35 -28.65
CA ALA A 44 21.24 -44.68 -29.91
C ALA A 44 20.62 -43.27 -30.05
N TYR A 45 19.43 -43.03 -29.47
CA TYR A 45 18.80 -41.71 -29.45
C TYR A 45 19.51 -40.76 -28.48
N VAL A 46 20.01 -41.26 -27.35
CA VAL A 46 20.77 -40.47 -26.37
C VAL A 46 22.13 -40.05 -26.95
N ILE A 47 22.83 -40.97 -27.62
CA ILE A 47 24.11 -40.69 -28.28
C ILE A 47 23.93 -39.65 -29.39
N SER A 48 22.89 -39.79 -30.22
CA SER A 48 22.60 -38.82 -31.28
C SER A 48 22.15 -37.45 -30.74
N TYR A 49 21.44 -37.42 -29.61
CA TYR A 49 21.10 -36.18 -28.90
C TYR A 49 22.35 -35.46 -28.39
N ILE A 50 23.26 -36.15 -27.70
CA ILE A 50 24.51 -35.57 -27.19
C ILE A 50 25.36 -35.03 -28.35
N LYS A 51 25.49 -35.80 -29.44
CA LYS A 51 26.22 -35.37 -30.64
C LYS A 51 25.59 -34.13 -31.30
N LYS A 52 24.26 -34.01 -31.26
CA LYS A 52 23.51 -32.88 -31.83
C LYS A 52 23.49 -31.65 -30.89
N SER A 53 23.58 -31.86 -29.58
CA SER A 53 23.73 -30.82 -28.56
C SER A 53 25.12 -30.17 -28.60
N HIS A 54 26.16 -30.96 -28.88
CA HIS A 54 27.55 -30.48 -28.84
C HIS A 54 27.92 -29.42 -29.89
N ARG A 55 27.27 -29.40 -31.08
CA ARG A 55 27.45 -28.46 -32.22
C ARG A 55 28.43 -27.29 -31.99
N ASP A 56 29.72 -27.61 -31.92
CA ASP A 56 30.85 -26.70 -31.69
C ASP A 56 30.75 -25.72 -30.50
N ASP A 57 29.84 -25.96 -29.55
CA ASP A 57 29.68 -25.16 -28.32
C ASP A 57 29.87 -26.06 -27.07
N PRO A 58 31.10 -26.16 -26.56
CA PRO A 58 31.40 -26.98 -25.39
C PRO A 58 30.70 -26.45 -24.11
N TYR A 59 30.35 -25.16 -24.04
CA TYR A 59 29.70 -24.57 -22.88
C TYR A 59 28.25 -25.03 -22.75
N ARG A 60 27.54 -25.15 -23.87
CA ARG A 60 26.18 -25.69 -23.90
C ARG A 60 26.12 -27.13 -23.42
N THR A 61 27.05 -27.98 -23.86
CA THR A 61 27.13 -29.37 -23.42
C THR A 61 27.43 -29.46 -21.92
N ALA A 62 28.31 -28.61 -21.40
CA ALA A 62 28.62 -28.54 -19.98
C ALA A 62 27.41 -28.10 -19.13
N ILE A 63 26.62 -27.13 -19.61
CA ILE A 63 25.38 -26.69 -18.94
C ILE A 63 24.32 -27.78 -18.97
N GLU A 64 24.09 -28.43 -20.12
CA GLU A 64 23.11 -29.51 -20.23
C GLU A 64 23.51 -30.73 -19.39
N LEU A 65 24.80 -31.08 -19.33
CA LEU A 65 25.31 -32.12 -18.43
C LEU A 65 25.19 -31.70 -16.97
N GLY A 66 25.47 -30.43 -16.64
CA GLY A 66 25.26 -29.87 -15.31
C GLY A 66 23.81 -29.89 -14.88
N LEU A 67 22.87 -29.58 -15.78
CA LEU A 67 21.43 -29.68 -15.55
C LEU A 67 20.96 -31.12 -15.41
N LEU A 68 21.54 -32.06 -16.18
CA LEU A 68 21.24 -33.48 -16.07
C LEU A 68 21.76 -34.06 -14.76
N ILE A 69 23.01 -33.74 -14.38
CA ILE A 69 23.55 -34.11 -13.07
C ILE A 69 22.73 -33.45 -11.97
N TYR A 70 22.37 -32.17 -12.09
CA TYR A 70 21.49 -31.49 -11.14
C TYR A 70 20.11 -32.14 -11.08
N ALA A 71 19.53 -32.58 -12.19
CA ALA A 71 18.24 -33.27 -12.22
C ALA A 71 18.34 -34.67 -11.60
N LEU A 72 19.43 -35.40 -11.83
CA LEU A 72 19.70 -36.70 -11.20
C LEU A 72 19.98 -36.54 -9.71
N VAL A 73 20.83 -35.60 -9.31
CA VAL A 73 21.05 -35.23 -7.91
C VAL A 73 19.73 -34.76 -7.31
N TYR A 74 18.96 -33.89 -7.96
CA TYR A 74 17.65 -33.49 -7.46
C TYR A 74 16.68 -34.68 -7.34
N TYR A 75 16.71 -35.64 -8.26
CA TYR A 75 15.82 -36.81 -8.26
C TYR A 75 16.25 -37.89 -7.25
N PHE A 76 17.55 -38.10 -7.04
CA PHE A 76 18.11 -39.08 -6.10
C PHE A 76 18.36 -38.49 -4.71
N SER A 77 18.65 -37.20 -4.64
CA SER A 77 18.68 -36.36 -3.44
C SER A 77 17.34 -35.69 -3.19
N LYS A 78 16.28 -36.06 -3.94
CA LYS A 78 14.92 -35.91 -3.39
C LYS A 78 14.99 -36.63 -2.06
N PRO A 79 14.85 -35.94 -0.93
CA PRO A 79 14.60 -36.66 0.30
C PRO A 79 13.40 -37.54 0.00
N GLN A 80 13.53 -38.87 0.17
CA GLN A 80 12.40 -39.80 0.13
C GLN A 80 11.36 -39.26 1.11
N HIS A 81 10.44 -38.43 0.61
CA HIS A 81 9.72 -37.48 1.43
C HIS A 81 10.61 -36.70 2.43
N LYS A 82 10.79 -35.39 2.24
CA LYS A 82 10.59 -34.52 3.40
C LYS A 82 9.15 -34.82 3.83
N LYS A 83 8.99 -35.75 4.78
CA LYS A 83 7.73 -36.00 5.46
C LYS A 83 7.40 -34.69 6.18
N GLY A 84 6.79 -33.74 5.49
CA GLY A 84 6.33 -32.50 6.10
C GLY A 84 5.30 -32.86 7.15
N LEU A 85 5.52 -32.49 8.41
CA LEU A 85 4.61 -32.62 9.57
C LEU A 85 3.93 -33.98 9.85
N GLN A 86 4.05 -34.97 8.96
CA GLN A 86 3.51 -36.33 9.09
C GLN A 86 4.64 -37.36 9.29
N ALA A 87 5.85 -36.89 9.64
CA ALA A 87 7.03 -37.75 9.75
C ALA A 87 7.03 -38.71 10.93
N SER A 88 6.16 -38.44 11.90
CA SER A 88 5.94 -39.19 13.12
C SER A 88 4.43 -39.33 13.29
N LYS A 89 3.75 -40.00 12.37
CA LYS A 89 2.46 -40.58 12.74
C LYS A 89 2.77 -41.88 13.48
N PRO A 90 2.60 -41.96 14.81
CA PRO A 90 2.59 -43.26 15.48
C PRO A 90 1.60 -44.19 14.75
N ASN A 91 1.89 -45.49 14.72
CA ASN A 91 0.92 -46.49 14.27
C ASN A 91 -0.19 -46.57 15.33
N LEU A 92 -1.10 -45.60 15.30
CA LEU A 92 -2.25 -45.52 16.17
C LEU A 92 -3.28 -46.55 15.69
N SER A 93 -3.78 -47.35 16.63
CA SER A 93 -4.97 -48.15 16.45
C SER A 93 -6.19 -47.26 16.20
N ALA A 94 -7.25 -47.83 15.61
CA ALA A 94 -8.50 -47.09 15.38
C ALA A 94 -9.09 -46.53 16.69
N GLN A 95 -8.86 -47.20 17.83
CA GLN A 95 -9.29 -46.73 19.14
C GLN A 95 -8.48 -45.52 19.63
N GLU A 96 -7.17 -45.49 19.41
CA GLU A 96 -6.33 -44.34 19.79
C GLU A 96 -6.63 -43.12 18.90
N VAL A 97 -6.98 -43.33 17.63
CA VAL A 97 -7.43 -42.24 16.76
C VAL A 97 -8.76 -41.65 17.26
N GLU A 98 -9.72 -42.51 17.64
CA GLU A 98 -11.00 -42.05 18.17
C GLU A 98 -10.83 -41.30 19.50
N ALA A 99 -10.01 -41.83 20.41
CA ALA A 99 -9.68 -41.18 21.68
C ALA A 99 -9.00 -39.82 21.46
N MET A 100 -8.07 -39.72 20.50
CA MET A 100 -7.45 -38.44 20.15
C MET A 100 -8.43 -37.44 19.54
N ILE A 101 -9.43 -37.89 18.77
CA ILE A 101 -10.46 -37.01 18.22
C ILE A 101 -11.38 -36.52 19.34
N GLU A 102 -11.72 -37.39 20.29
CA GLU A 102 -12.54 -37.06 21.45
C GLU A 102 -11.82 -36.11 22.42
N GLU A 103 -10.50 -36.26 22.58
CA GLU A 103 -9.64 -35.39 23.41
C GLU A 103 -9.17 -34.11 22.69
N TRP A 104 -9.33 -34.01 21.35
CA TRP A 104 -8.84 -32.87 20.60
C TRP A 104 -9.70 -31.63 20.85
N GLU A 105 -9.11 -30.66 21.54
CA GLU A 105 -9.64 -29.29 21.61
C GLU A 105 -8.86 -28.41 20.62
N PRO A 106 -9.54 -27.69 19.71
CA PRO A 106 -8.87 -26.72 18.87
C PRO A 106 -8.21 -25.64 19.73
N GLU A 107 -6.94 -25.35 19.45
CA GLU A 107 -6.31 -24.15 20.00
C GLU A 107 -7.18 -22.92 19.67
N PRO A 108 -7.47 -22.05 20.66
CA PRO A 108 -8.20 -20.83 20.40
C PRO A 108 -7.54 -20.00 19.30
N MET A 109 -8.35 -19.40 18.43
CA MET A 109 -7.84 -18.55 17.34
C MET A 109 -7.13 -17.29 17.86
N VAL A 110 -7.38 -16.92 19.12
CA VAL A 110 -6.91 -15.70 19.77
C VAL A 110 -6.38 -16.04 21.16
N ASP A 111 -5.33 -15.34 21.57
CA ASP A 111 -4.84 -15.38 22.95
C ASP A 111 -5.72 -14.48 23.82
N ASP A 112 -6.48 -15.09 24.72
CA ASP A 112 -7.42 -14.38 25.59
C ASP A 112 -6.71 -13.34 26.49
N SER A 113 -5.45 -13.59 26.85
CA SER A 113 -4.67 -12.71 27.73
C SER A 113 -4.37 -11.34 27.09
N LEU A 114 -4.08 -11.31 25.78
CA LEU A 114 -3.84 -10.07 25.03
C LEU A 114 -5.14 -9.31 24.71
N THR A 115 -6.23 -10.05 24.59
CA THR A 115 -7.56 -9.50 24.30
C THR A 115 -8.02 -8.58 25.43
N GLU A 116 -7.80 -8.97 26.69
CA GLU A 116 -8.16 -8.13 27.85
C GLU A 116 -7.49 -6.74 27.83
N PHE A 117 -6.21 -6.66 27.46
CA PHE A 117 -5.48 -5.39 27.40
C PHE A 117 -5.87 -4.51 26.22
N GLN A 118 -6.38 -5.08 25.13
CA GLN A 118 -6.76 -4.33 23.92
C GLN A 118 -8.28 -4.10 23.79
N ASN A 119 -9.10 -4.70 24.67
CA ASN A 119 -10.56 -4.59 24.65
C ASN A 119 -11.06 -3.14 24.69
N TRP A 120 -10.31 -2.24 25.33
CA TRP A 120 -10.66 -0.81 25.36
C TRP A 120 -10.82 -0.22 23.95
N ARG A 121 -10.10 -0.74 22.94
CA ARG A 121 -10.23 -0.26 21.55
C ARG A 121 -11.64 -0.50 21.03
N LEU A 122 -12.19 -1.69 21.27
CA LEU A 122 -13.54 -2.08 20.84
C LEU A 122 -14.60 -1.24 21.54
N ASP A 123 -14.42 -1.01 22.84
CA ASP A 123 -15.33 -0.18 23.63
C ASP A 123 -15.40 1.26 23.09
N LYS A 124 -14.30 1.79 22.55
CA LYS A 124 -14.22 3.17 22.05
C LYS A 124 -14.64 3.34 20.59
N ILE A 125 -14.99 2.26 19.86
CA ILE A 125 -15.49 2.37 18.48
C ILE A 125 -16.89 3.01 18.49
N PRO A 126 -17.09 4.17 17.83
CA PRO A 126 -18.40 4.79 17.72
C PRO A 126 -19.29 4.02 16.73
N VAL A 127 -20.52 3.73 17.14
CA VAL A 127 -21.58 3.16 16.29
C VAL A 127 -22.62 4.24 16.05
N MET A 128 -22.66 4.76 14.82
CA MET A 128 -23.58 5.84 14.43
C MET A 128 -25.03 5.36 14.52
N LYS A 129 -25.90 6.14 15.18
CA LYS A 129 -27.35 5.93 15.23
C LYS A 129 -28.07 6.60 14.06
N ASP A 130 -27.46 7.65 13.51
CA ASP A 130 -27.92 8.34 12.30
C ASP A 130 -27.07 7.97 11.08
N SER A 131 -27.19 8.74 9.99
CA SER A 131 -26.45 8.48 8.75
C SER A 131 -24.92 8.49 8.91
N GLY A 132 -24.36 9.14 9.95
CA GLY A 132 -22.92 9.31 10.13
C GLY A 132 -22.25 10.27 9.12
N VAL A 133 -23.01 10.81 8.17
CA VAL A 133 -22.54 11.64 7.05
C VAL A 133 -22.54 13.14 7.40
N GLU A 134 -23.31 13.53 8.41
CA GLU A 134 -23.55 14.91 8.78
C GLU A 134 -22.41 15.54 9.60
N THR A 135 -22.38 16.88 9.65
CA THR A 135 -21.44 17.63 10.51
C THR A 135 -21.65 17.31 11.99
N ARG A 136 -22.90 17.12 12.39
CA ARG A 136 -23.26 16.71 13.75
C ARG A 136 -23.88 15.33 13.73
N VAL A 137 -23.41 14.46 14.60
CA VAL A 137 -23.75 13.04 14.61
C VAL A 137 -24.21 12.59 15.99
N THR A 138 -24.98 11.52 16.00
CA THR A 138 -25.42 10.81 17.20
C THR A 138 -24.91 9.38 17.12
N PHE A 139 -24.21 8.92 18.15
CA PHE A 139 -23.63 7.59 18.17
C PHE A 139 -23.61 6.98 19.57
N THR A 140 -23.30 5.70 19.62
CA THR A 140 -23.08 4.95 20.86
C THR A 140 -21.69 4.33 20.92
N ARG A 141 -21.16 4.14 22.12
CA ARG A 141 -19.92 3.40 22.42
C ARG A 141 -20.18 2.32 23.46
N SER A 142 -19.18 1.47 23.71
CA SER A 142 -19.18 0.48 24.79
C SER A 142 -20.41 -0.43 24.73
N ASN A 143 -20.73 -0.94 23.53
CA ASN A 143 -21.93 -1.76 23.25
C ASN A 143 -23.26 -1.09 23.66
N GLY A 144 -23.38 0.22 23.46
CA GLY A 144 -24.61 0.97 23.72
C GLY A 144 -24.70 1.57 25.13
N LYS A 145 -23.70 1.37 25.99
CA LYS A 145 -23.69 1.92 27.36
C LYS A 145 -23.52 3.44 27.38
N GLU A 146 -22.75 3.99 26.44
CA GLU A 146 -22.54 5.42 26.28
C GLU A 146 -23.31 5.89 25.05
N THR A 147 -24.11 6.96 25.20
CA THR A 147 -24.80 7.62 24.08
C THR A 147 -24.40 9.08 24.04
N PHE A 148 -23.98 9.53 22.87
CA PHE A 148 -23.63 10.93 22.61
C PHE A 148 -24.53 11.45 21.50
N GLU A 149 -25.16 12.60 21.73
CA GLU A 149 -26.13 13.21 20.82
C GLU A 149 -25.61 14.57 20.34
N ASN A 150 -25.87 14.90 19.07
CA ASN A 150 -25.55 16.19 18.47
C ASN A 150 -24.05 16.59 18.56
N VAL A 151 -23.17 15.60 18.44
CA VAL A 151 -21.71 15.71 18.56
C VAL A 151 -21.12 16.33 17.29
N LEU A 152 -20.26 17.33 17.39
CA LEU A 152 -19.53 17.87 16.24
C LEU A 152 -18.50 16.83 15.73
N ASN A 153 -18.67 16.32 14.51
CA ASN A 153 -17.81 15.28 13.94
C ASN A 153 -16.62 15.87 13.19
N MET A 154 -15.46 15.88 13.84
CA MET A 154 -14.16 16.26 13.27
C MET A 154 -13.26 15.05 13.02
N SER A 155 -13.81 13.83 12.94
CA SER A 155 -13.05 12.62 12.60
C SER A 155 -13.34 12.08 11.20
N THR A 156 -14.27 12.68 10.47
CA THR A 156 -14.72 12.21 9.15
C THR A 156 -13.80 12.65 8.01
N ASN A 157 -13.67 11.81 6.99
CA ASN A 157 -13.02 12.14 5.72
C ASN A 157 -14.03 12.61 4.64
N ASN A 158 -15.31 12.76 4.99
CA ASN A 158 -16.32 13.34 4.10
C ASN A 158 -16.18 14.86 4.06
N PHE A 159 -15.08 15.34 3.46
CA PHE A 159 -14.66 16.74 3.53
C PHE A 159 -15.68 17.72 2.95
N LEU A 160 -16.33 17.35 1.85
CA LEU A 160 -17.25 18.25 1.14
C LEU A 160 -18.69 18.16 1.63
N GLN A 161 -19.08 17.06 2.28
CA GLN A 161 -20.44 16.80 2.76
C GLN A 161 -21.57 17.01 1.72
N LEU A 162 -21.27 16.73 0.44
CA LEU A 162 -22.23 16.86 -0.66
C LEU A 162 -23.18 15.66 -0.79
N SER A 163 -22.84 14.52 -0.17
CA SER A 163 -23.54 13.24 -0.34
C SER A 163 -24.97 13.20 0.19
N LYS A 164 -25.34 14.08 1.14
CA LYS A 164 -26.71 14.18 1.67
C LYS A 164 -27.54 15.30 1.02
N THR A 165 -27.00 15.98 0.00
CA THR A 165 -27.76 17.01 -0.71
C THR A 165 -28.97 16.40 -1.43
N GLU A 166 -30.05 17.17 -1.55
CA GLU A 166 -31.30 16.69 -2.16
C GLU A 166 -31.08 16.14 -3.58
N ARG A 167 -30.21 16.81 -4.36
CA ARG A 167 -29.82 16.41 -5.71
C ARG A 167 -29.21 15.00 -5.74
N VAL A 168 -28.23 14.73 -4.88
CA VAL A 168 -27.56 13.43 -4.78
C VAL A 168 -28.51 12.34 -4.27
N VAL A 169 -29.31 12.64 -3.23
CA VAL A 169 -30.28 11.68 -2.66
C VAL A 169 -31.37 11.30 -3.66
N ASN A 170 -31.88 12.27 -4.43
CA ASN A 170 -32.90 12.01 -5.45
C ASN A 170 -32.34 11.21 -6.63
N THR A 171 -31.07 11.45 -7.01
CA THR A 171 -30.34 10.62 -7.99
C THR A 171 -30.22 9.18 -7.51
N ALA A 172 -29.85 8.95 -6.24
CA ALA A 172 -29.78 7.61 -5.67
C ALA A 172 -31.14 6.91 -5.72
N LYS A 173 -32.22 7.56 -5.24
CA LYS A 173 -33.59 7.01 -5.25
C LYS A 173 -34.05 6.61 -6.65
N THR A 174 -33.82 7.48 -7.63
CA THR A 174 -34.17 7.23 -9.03
C THR A 174 -33.37 6.06 -9.60
N THR A 175 -32.08 6.00 -9.28
CA THR A 175 -31.20 4.93 -9.75
C THR A 175 -31.59 3.59 -9.14
N ILE A 176 -31.85 3.52 -7.84
CA ILE A 176 -32.29 2.29 -7.17
C ILE A 176 -33.58 1.76 -7.78
N LYS A 177 -34.54 2.65 -8.10
CA LYS A 177 -35.79 2.26 -8.76
C LYS A 177 -35.55 1.60 -10.13
N ASN A 178 -34.54 2.06 -10.87
CA ASN A 178 -34.27 1.61 -12.24
C ASN A 178 -33.29 0.42 -12.32
N TYR A 179 -32.28 0.38 -11.44
CA TYR A 179 -31.14 -0.55 -11.50
C TYR A 179 -31.07 -1.53 -10.32
N GLY A 180 -31.86 -1.32 -9.26
CA GLY A 180 -31.78 -2.09 -8.03
C GLY A 180 -30.61 -1.68 -7.12
N VAL A 181 -30.23 -2.57 -6.21
CA VAL A 181 -29.31 -2.28 -5.09
C VAL A 181 -27.89 -2.80 -5.27
N GLY A 182 -27.59 -3.48 -6.38
CA GLY A 182 -26.27 -4.05 -6.62
C GLY A 182 -26.09 -4.60 -8.03
N ALA A 183 -24.84 -4.66 -8.49
CA ALA A 183 -24.49 -5.21 -9.80
C ALA A 183 -24.51 -6.75 -9.83
N CYS A 184 -24.34 -7.40 -8.68
CA CYS A 184 -24.35 -8.87 -8.51
C CYS A 184 -23.39 -9.64 -9.45
N GLY A 185 -22.37 -8.97 -9.97
CA GLY A 185 -21.42 -9.53 -10.91
C GLY A 185 -20.09 -8.77 -10.93
N PRO A 186 -18.98 -9.47 -11.21
CA PRO A 186 -17.67 -8.84 -11.31
C PRO A 186 -17.47 -8.02 -12.59
N ALA A 187 -16.68 -6.94 -12.48
CA ALA A 187 -16.46 -5.96 -13.57
C ALA A 187 -15.79 -6.60 -14.79
N GLY A 188 -14.83 -7.50 -14.58
CA GLY A 188 -14.13 -8.22 -15.65
C GLY A 188 -14.98 -9.21 -16.46
N PHE A 189 -16.26 -9.39 -16.11
CA PHE A 189 -17.15 -10.35 -16.78
C PHE A 189 -18.45 -9.70 -17.25
N TYR A 190 -19.47 -9.64 -16.37
CA TYR A 190 -20.84 -9.20 -16.70
C TYR A 190 -21.41 -8.22 -15.66
N GLY A 191 -20.57 -7.67 -14.79
CA GLY A 191 -20.98 -6.77 -13.71
C GLY A 191 -21.12 -5.30 -14.10
N ASN A 192 -20.40 -4.85 -15.14
CA ASN A 192 -20.42 -3.45 -15.54
C ASN A 192 -21.72 -3.09 -16.26
N GLN A 193 -22.34 -2.02 -15.79
CA GLN A 193 -23.51 -1.37 -16.38
C GLN A 193 -23.09 -0.05 -17.06
N ASP A 194 -23.95 0.52 -17.90
CA ASP A 194 -23.75 1.81 -18.58
C ASP A 194 -23.33 2.95 -17.63
N VAL A 195 -23.91 3.02 -16.43
CA VAL A 195 -23.57 4.02 -15.41
C VAL A 195 -22.12 3.95 -14.91
N HIS A 196 -21.47 2.79 -15.01
CA HIS A 196 -20.06 2.61 -14.62
C HIS A 196 -19.14 3.30 -15.62
N TYR A 197 -19.33 3.01 -16.91
CA TYR A 197 -18.57 3.64 -17.99
C TYR A 197 -18.82 5.15 -18.06
N HIS A 198 -20.04 5.60 -17.76
CA HIS A 198 -20.33 7.03 -17.67
C HIS A 198 -19.55 7.69 -16.54
N LEU A 199 -19.49 7.08 -15.35
CA LEU A 199 -18.68 7.61 -14.25
C LEU A 199 -17.18 7.59 -14.59
N GLU A 200 -16.65 6.54 -15.23
CA GLU A 200 -15.25 6.50 -15.68
C GLU A 200 -14.92 7.67 -16.62
N TYR A 201 -15.82 7.96 -17.56
CA TYR A 201 -15.69 9.11 -18.45
C TYR A 201 -15.70 10.44 -17.70
N GLU A 202 -16.65 10.65 -16.78
CA GLU A 202 -16.73 11.91 -16.02
C GLU A 202 -15.55 12.08 -15.06
N LEU A 203 -15.04 11.00 -14.47
CA LEU A 203 -13.80 11.02 -13.66
C LEU A 203 -12.59 11.45 -14.49
N ALA A 204 -12.36 10.79 -15.64
CA ALA A 204 -11.25 11.10 -16.53
C ALA A 204 -11.31 12.56 -17.01
N LYS A 205 -12.51 13.02 -17.40
CA LYS A 205 -12.76 14.39 -17.82
C LYS A 205 -12.54 15.40 -16.70
N PHE A 206 -13.05 15.15 -15.50
CA PHE A 206 -12.96 16.09 -14.38
C PHE A 206 -11.52 16.27 -13.89
N PHE A 207 -10.78 15.16 -13.76
CA PHE A 207 -9.41 15.15 -13.24
C PHE A 207 -8.33 15.35 -14.31
N GLY A 208 -8.68 15.32 -15.60
CA GLY A 208 -7.76 15.61 -16.71
C GLY A 208 -6.84 14.46 -17.07
N THR A 209 -7.40 13.26 -17.24
CA THR A 209 -6.69 12.07 -17.75
C THR A 209 -7.42 11.46 -18.94
N ASP A 210 -6.75 10.58 -19.69
CA ASP A 210 -7.34 9.94 -20.86
C ASP A 210 -8.37 8.86 -20.49
N SER A 211 -8.17 8.20 -19.35
CA SER A 211 -9.00 7.08 -18.91
C SER A 211 -9.08 7.02 -17.38
N ALA A 212 -10.15 6.36 -16.91
CA ALA A 212 -10.34 5.97 -15.52
C ALA A 212 -10.85 4.53 -15.45
N VAL A 213 -10.57 3.84 -14.35
CA VAL A 213 -11.02 2.46 -14.07
C VAL A 213 -11.63 2.39 -12.68
N LEU A 214 -12.84 1.86 -12.56
CA LEU A 214 -13.55 1.73 -11.28
C LEU A 214 -13.23 0.44 -10.52
N TYR A 215 -13.30 0.51 -9.19
CA TYR A 215 -13.13 -0.61 -8.27
C TYR A 215 -14.23 -0.62 -7.21
N GLY A 216 -14.68 -1.84 -6.87
CA GLY A 216 -15.69 -2.06 -5.84
C GLY A 216 -15.28 -1.61 -4.43
N GLN A 217 -13.97 -1.54 -4.15
CA GLN A 217 -13.47 -1.03 -2.87
C GLN A 217 -12.13 -0.29 -3.01
N ASP A 218 -12.01 0.88 -2.37
CA ASP A 218 -10.87 1.80 -2.44
C ASP A 218 -9.59 1.26 -1.80
N PHE A 219 -9.66 0.70 -0.59
CA PHE A 219 -8.49 0.19 0.13
C PHE A 219 -7.71 -0.88 -0.66
N CYS A 220 -8.42 -1.67 -1.46
CA CYS A 220 -7.84 -2.75 -2.26
C CYS A 220 -7.28 -2.29 -3.61
N VAL A 221 -7.49 -1.02 -4.01
CA VAL A 221 -7.11 -0.54 -5.34
C VAL A 221 -5.60 -0.62 -5.52
N ALA A 222 -4.82 0.03 -4.66
CA ALA A 222 -3.36 0.02 -4.75
C ALA A 222 -2.80 -1.42 -4.76
N ALA A 223 -3.32 -2.26 -3.86
CA ALA A 223 -2.97 -3.66 -3.70
C ALA A 223 -3.26 -4.53 -4.93
N SER A 224 -4.19 -4.11 -5.78
CA SER A 224 -4.52 -4.81 -7.03
C SER A 224 -3.82 -4.21 -8.24
N VAL A 225 -3.57 -2.90 -8.23
CA VAL A 225 -2.99 -2.15 -9.35
C VAL A 225 -1.48 -2.38 -9.44
N ILE A 226 -0.73 -2.22 -8.35
CA ILE A 226 0.74 -2.36 -8.40
C ILE A 226 1.16 -3.75 -8.90
N PRO A 227 0.59 -4.88 -8.42
CA PRO A 227 0.92 -6.20 -8.93
C PRO A 227 0.46 -6.47 -10.37
N ALA A 228 -0.50 -5.70 -10.92
CA ALA A 228 -0.88 -5.81 -12.32
C ALA A 228 0.23 -5.31 -13.26
N PHE A 229 1.03 -4.34 -12.82
CA PHE A 229 2.12 -3.75 -13.61
C PHE A 229 3.49 -4.29 -13.26
N THR A 230 3.68 -4.88 -12.08
CA THR A 230 4.99 -5.30 -11.58
C THR A 230 5.06 -6.80 -11.31
N LYS A 231 6.28 -7.34 -11.28
CA LYS A 231 6.58 -8.74 -10.97
C LYS A 231 7.94 -8.85 -10.28
N ARG A 232 8.30 -10.05 -9.85
CA ARG A 232 9.65 -10.37 -9.34
C ARG A 232 10.72 -9.89 -10.33
N GLY A 233 11.68 -9.13 -9.83
CA GLY A 233 12.75 -8.50 -10.61
C GLY A 233 12.50 -7.03 -10.99
N ASP A 234 11.27 -6.54 -10.82
CA ASP A 234 10.97 -5.10 -10.94
C ASP A 234 11.31 -4.35 -9.64
N ILE A 235 11.43 -3.03 -9.74
CA ILE A 235 11.90 -2.15 -8.66
C ILE A 235 10.80 -1.16 -8.29
N LEU A 236 10.51 -1.07 -6.99
CA LEU A 236 9.64 -0.06 -6.39
C LEU A 236 10.46 0.78 -5.42
N VAL A 237 10.39 2.10 -5.55
CA VAL A 237 11.00 3.06 -4.63
C VAL A 237 9.87 3.83 -3.95
N ALA A 238 9.61 3.54 -2.68
CA ALA A 238 8.47 4.06 -1.94
C ALA A 238 8.90 5.04 -0.84
N ASP A 239 8.06 6.02 -0.56
CA ASP A 239 8.20 6.85 0.64
C ASP A 239 8.03 5.98 1.90
N ASN A 240 8.78 6.24 2.98
CA ASN A 240 8.74 5.42 4.19
C ASN A 240 7.56 5.71 5.14
N ASP A 241 6.68 6.67 4.82
CA ASP A 241 5.49 7.00 5.61
C ASP A 241 4.16 6.73 4.89
N VAL A 242 4.19 5.93 3.82
CA VAL A 242 3.00 5.57 3.03
C VAL A 242 1.94 4.79 3.82
N SER A 243 0.68 4.93 3.40
CA SER A 243 -0.50 4.34 4.00
C SER A 243 -0.46 2.81 4.00
N LEU A 244 -1.21 2.20 4.92
CA LEU A 244 -1.34 0.75 4.99
C LEU A 244 -1.81 0.12 3.67
N ALA A 245 -2.68 0.80 2.91
CA ALA A 245 -3.13 0.33 1.60
C ALA A 245 -1.95 0.21 0.61
N VAL A 246 -1.09 1.23 0.56
CA VAL A 246 0.11 1.24 -0.27
C VAL A 246 1.13 0.22 0.23
N GLN A 247 1.35 0.11 1.54
CA GLN A 247 2.25 -0.90 2.11
C GLN A 247 1.84 -2.33 1.75
N ASN A 248 0.54 -2.65 1.83
CA ASN A 248 -0.01 -3.92 1.38
C ASN A 248 0.25 -4.14 -0.11
N ALA A 249 0.13 -3.09 -0.93
CA ALA A 249 0.44 -3.14 -2.35
C ALA A 249 1.91 -3.44 -2.64
N LEU A 250 2.82 -2.80 -1.90
CA LEU A 250 4.26 -3.05 -1.99
C LEU A 250 4.58 -4.51 -1.64
N GLN A 251 4.01 -5.06 -0.57
CA GLN A 251 4.19 -6.46 -0.20
C GLN A 251 3.64 -7.43 -1.26
N LEU A 252 2.41 -7.17 -1.74
CA LEU A 252 1.74 -8.04 -2.72
C LEU A 252 2.37 -7.99 -4.11
N SER A 253 3.10 -6.91 -4.43
CA SER A 253 3.80 -6.74 -5.72
C SER A 253 4.85 -7.82 -5.99
N ARG A 254 5.46 -8.38 -4.94
CA ARG A 254 6.63 -9.29 -5.02
C ARG A 254 7.85 -8.67 -5.74
N SER A 255 7.86 -7.35 -5.91
CA SER A 255 8.97 -6.58 -6.46
C SER A 255 10.04 -6.34 -5.40
N THR A 256 11.21 -5.89 -5.83
CA THR A 256 12.23 -5.39 -4.90
C THR A 256 11.83 -3.98 -4.47
N VAL A 257 11.55 -3.80 -3.19
CA VAL A 257 11.10 -2.52 -2.61
C VAL A 257 12.26 -1.85 -1.90
N TYR A 258 12.51 -0.59 -2.22
CA TYR A 258 13.42 0.30 -1.52
C TYR A 258 12.62 1.46 -0.95
N TYR A 259 13.04 1.96 0.21
CA TYR A 259 12.41 3.10 0.87
C TYR A 259 13.34 4.31 0.83
N TYR A 260 12.79 5.49 0.61
CA TYR A 260 13.47 6.77 0.84
C TYR A 260 12.82 7.50 2.01
N GLU A 261 13.54 8.43 2.61
CA GLU A 261 13.07 9.20 3.76
C GLU A 261 11.88 10.08 3.38
N HIS A 262 10.88 10.15 4.28
CA HIS A 262 9.62 10.84 4.05
C HIS A 262 9.79 12.24 3.47
N ASN A 263 9.21 12.49 2.29
CA ASN A 263 9.27 13.75 1.56
C ASN A 263 10.69 14.29 1.28
N ASN A 264 11.75 13.50 1.48
CA ASN A 264 13.13 13.92 1.29
C ASN A 264 13.60 13.59 -0.14
N MET A 265 13.58 14.59 -1.01
CA MET A 265 13.95 14.42 -2.42
C MET A 265 15.45 14.18 -2.64
N GLU A 266 16.32 14.55 -1.70
CA GLU A 266 17.74 14.24 -1.74
C GLU A 266 17.98 12.75 -1.47
N SER A 267 17.31 12.21 -0.44
CA SER A 267 17.29 10.77 -0.14
C SER A 267 16.80 9.96 -1.35
N LEU A 268 15.70 10.40 -1.95
CA LEU A 268 15.17 9.79 -3.18
C LEU A 268 16.17 9.87 -4.33
N GLU A 269 16.76 11.05 -4.60
CA GLU A 269 17.70 11.23 -5.71
C GLU A 269 18.94 10.34 -5.56
N ASN A 270 19.50 10.25 -4.34
CA ASN A 270 20.65 9.40 -4.03
C ASN A 270 20.32 7.92 -4.31
N LEU A 271 19.17 7.44 -3.84
CA LEU A 271 18.72 6.07 -4.06
C LEU A 271 18.48 5.78 -5.55
N LEU A 272 17.83 6.69 -6.29
CA LEU A 272 17.60 6.53 -7.73
C LEU A 272 18.92 6.49 -8.51
N ALA A 273 19.91 7.30 -8.12
CA ALA A 273 21.24 7.29 -8.72
C ALA A 273 21.96 5.96 -8.46
N GLU A 274 21.96 5.48 -7.22
CA GLU A 274 22.56 4.20 -6.85
C GLU A 274 21.96 3.03 -7.64
N LEU A 275 20.63 2.94 -7.68
CA LEU A 275 19.92 1.89 -8.42
C LEU A 275 20.21 1.95 -9.93
N THR A 276 20.33 3.15 -10.49
CA THR A 276 20.66 3.35 -11.89
C THR A 276 22.09 2.90 -12.21
N GLU A 277 23.05 3.18 -11.33
CA GLU A 277 24.43 2.71 -11.49
C GLU A 277 24.56 1.19 -11.29
N ALA A 278 23.83 0.61 -10.34
CA ALA A 278 23.74 -0.84 -10.16
C ALA A 278 23.19 -1.53 -11.42
N GLU A 279 22.10 -1.01 -12.01
CA GLU A 279 21.52 -1.54 -13.24
C GLU A 279 22.53 -1.53 -14.41
N LYS A 280 23.30 -0.45 -14.57
CA LYS A 280 24.35 -0.34 -15.60
C LYS A 280 25.49 -1.33 -15.39
N LYS A 281 25.84 -1.59 -14.14
CA LYS A 281 26.93 -2.51 -13.76
C LYS A 281 26.51 -3.96 -13.95
N ASP A 282 25.33 -4.33 -13.46
CA ASP A 282 24.83 -5.69 -13.45
C ASP A 282 24.34 -6.15 -14.83
N LYS A 283 23.99 -5.20 -15.71
CA LYS A 283 23.52 -5.44 -17.09
C LYS A 283 22.48 -6.57 -17.13
N PRO A 284 21.33 -6.39 -16.45
CA PRO A 284 20.33 -7.44 -16.37
C PRO A 284 19.83 -7.83 -17.77
N PRO A 285 19.43 -9.09 -17.97
CA PRO A 285 19.00 -9.59 -19.28
C PRO A 285 17.76 -8.85 -19.83
N ALA A 286 17.00 -8.19 -18.97
CA ALA A 286 15.90 -7.31 -19.34
C ALA A 286 15.90 -6.08 -18.43
N ILE A 287 15.49 -4.93 -18.98
CA ILE A 287 15.32 -3.69 -18.21
C ILE A 287 14.14 -3.88 -17.26
N PRO A 288 14.32 -3.72 -15.94
CA PRO A 288 13.24 -3.87 -14.97
C PRO A 288 12.22 -2.74 -15.14
N ARG A 289 10.97 -3.00 -14.76
CA ARG A 289 9.99 -1.93 -14.56
C ARG A 289 10.32 -1.22 -13.25
N LYS A 290 10.19 0.10 -13.26
CA LYS A 290 10.65 0.96 -12.17
C LYS A 290 9.56 1.98 -11.83
N PHE A 291 9.14 2.02 -10.58
CA PHE A 291 8.15 2.98 -10.08
C PHE A 291 8.68 3.70 -8.83
N ILE A 292 8.38 4.99 -8.76
CA ILE A 292 8.35 5.77 -7.53
C ILE A 292 6.91 5.71 -7.02
N VAL A 293 6.73 5.40 -5.74
CA VAL A 293 5.44 5.21 -5.08
C VAL A 293 5.32 6.22 -3.93
N THR A 294 4.25 6.99 -3.89
CA THR A 294 4.02 8.02 -2.84
C THR A 294 2.52 8.30 -2.68
N GLU A 295 2.15 9.10 -1.68
CA GLU A 295 0.82 9.68 -1.50
C GLU A 295 0.84 11.17 -1.86
N ALA A 296 -0.30 11.73 -2.26
CA ALA A 296 -0.41 13.18 -2.44
C ALA A 296 -0.58 13.92 -1.12
N ILE A 297 -1.56 13.48 -0.32
CA ILE A 297 -1.71 13.85 1.09
C ILE A 297 -1.53 12.57 1.87
N PHE A 298 -0.49 12.52 2.69
CA PHE A 298 -0.14 11.32 3.44
C PHE A 298 -1.18 11.05 4.53
N THR A 299 -1.70 9.83 4.56
CA THR A 299 -2.75 9.43 5.50
C THR A 299 -2.33 9.52 6.98
N ASN A 300 -1.04 9.34 7.25
CA ASN A 300 -0.49 9.27 8.60
C ASN A 300 0.02 10.62 9.14
N THR A 301 0.39 11.55 8.25
CA THR A 301 1.01 12.83 8.62
C THR A 301 0.21 14.04 8.16
N GLY A 302 -0.59 13.91 7.09
CA GLY A 302 -1.25 15.03 6.42
C GLY A 302 -0.28 15.93 5.64
N ASP A 303 0.96 15.49 5.42
CA ASP A 303 1.93 16.20 4.58
C ASP A 303 1.57 16.10 3.09
N ILE A 304 2.10 17.03 2.28
CA ILE A 304 1.88 17.07 0.83
C ILE A 304 3.17 16.70 0.09
N ALA A 305 3.09 15.75 -0.83
CA ALA A 305 4.25 15.34 -1.62
C ALA A 305 4.74 16.44 -2.59
N PRO A 306 6.06 16.66 -2.73
CA PRO A 306 6.64 17.66 -3.64
C PRO A 306 6.61 17.19 -5.10
N LEU A 307 5.45 17.30 -5.75
CA LEU A 307 5.22 16.83 -7.12
C LEU A 307 6.20 17.39 -8.18
N PRO A 308 6.59 18.68 -8.16
CA PRO A 308 7.53 19.21 -9.15
C PRO A 308 8.88 18.47 -9.14
N GLU A 309 9.43 18.24 -7.96
CA GLU A 309 10.69 17.53 -7.72
C GLU A 309 10.58 16.05 -8.08
N LEU A 310 9.49 15.39 -7.65
CA LEU A 310 9.19 14.01 -8.04
C LEU A 310 9.14 13.85 -9.56
N THR A 311 8.46 14.78 -10.25
CA THR A 311 8.34 14.76 -11.73
C THR A 311 9.68 14.99 -12.40
N LYS A 312 10.55 15.84 -11.84
CA LYS A 312 11.92 16.04 -12.33
C LYS A 312 12.75 14.75 -12.17
N LEU A 313 12.72 14.14 -10.99
CA LEU A 313 13.50 12.94 -10.68
C LEU A 313 13.03 11.72 -11.49
N LYS A 314 11.70 11.50 -11.61
CA LYS A 314 11.15 10.41 -12.41
C LYS A 314 11.63 10.49 -13.87
N ARG A 315 11.66 11.70 -14.45
CA ARG A 315 12.08 11.93 -15.84
C ARG A 315 13.59 11.77 -16.03
N LYS A 316 14.39 12.20 -15.03
CA LYS A 316 15.84 12.06 -15.01
C LYS A 316 16.26 10.59 -14.99
N TYR A 317 15.68 9.79 -14.09
CA TYR A 317 16.08 8.39 -13.86
C TYR A 317 15.21 7.35 -14.58
N LYS A 318 14.20 7.78 -15.35
CA LYS A 318 13.28 6.92 -16.13
C LYS A 318 12.45 5.97 -15.26
N PHE A 319 11.89 6.53 -14.18
CA PHE A 319 10.90 5.86 -13.34
C PHE A 319 9.50 6.35 -13.71
N ARG A 320 8.50 5.49 -13.53
CA ARG A 320 7.09 5.88 -13.50
C ARG A 320 6.72 6.37 -12.11
N LEU A 321 5.70 7.20 -11.99
CA LEU A 321 5.20 7.74 -10.73
C LEU A 321 3.79 7.21 -10.48
N PHE A 322 3.65 6.49 -9.38
CA PHE A 322 2.39 6.05 -8.79
C PHE A 322 2.09 6.95 -7.59
N VAL A 323 0.92 7.61 -7.60
CA VAL A 323 0.48 8.49 -6.51
C VAL A 323 -0.88 8.04 -6.01
N ASP A 324 -1.00 7.79 -4.72
CA ASP A 324 -2.29 7.64 -4.05
C ASP A 324 -2.83 9.03 -3.65
N GLU A 325 -3.96 9.42 -4.25
CA GLU A 325 -4.62 10.70 -4.04
C GLU A 325 -5.94 10.57 -3.26
N THR A 326 -6.15 9.46 -2.54
CA THR A 326 -7.35 9.12 -1.76
C THR A 326 -7.86 10.25 -0.85
N LEU A 327 -6.95 11.03 -0.25
CA LEU A 327 -7.29 12.14 0.65
C LEU A 327 -7.20 13.52 -0.01
N SER A 328 -6.72 13.59 -1.26
CA SER A 328 -6.46 14.87 -1.94
C SER A 328 -7.45 15.16 -3.08
N LEU A 329 -7.98 14.15 -3.76
CA LEU A 329 -9.00 14.36 -4.80
C LEU A 329 -10.29 14.88 -4.18
N GLY A 330 -10.87 15.91 -4.80
CA GLY A 330 -12.02 16.65 -4.32
C GLY A 330 -11.67 17.75 -3.30
N VAL A 331 -10.42 17.86 -2.85
CA VAL A 331 -10.04 18.88 -1.85
C VAL A 331 -8.82 19.67 -2.27
N LEU A 332 -7.71 19.04 -2.61
CA LEU A 332 -6.45 19.73 -2.90
C LEU A 332 -6.51 20.41 -4.28
N GLY A 333 -5.90 21.59 -4.42
CA GLY A 333 -5.96 22.38 -5.65
C GLY A 333 -7.15 23.33 -5.70
N ALA A 334 -7.11 24.34 -6.57
CA ALA A 334 -8.08 25.43 -6.61
C ALA A 334 -9.54 24.99 -6.81
N SER A 335 -9.76 23.86 -7.51
CA SER A 335 -11.07 23.26 -7.75
C SER A 335 -11.17 21.81 -7.23
N GLY A 336 -10.25 21.41 -6.35
CA GLY A 336 -10.24 20.06 -5.79
C GLY A 336 -9.77 18.99 -6.78
N ARG A 337 -9.03 19.34 -7.85
CA ARG A 337 -8.53 18.35 -8.82
C ARG A 337 -7.29 17.60 -8.36
N GLY A 338 -6.82 17.83 -7.14
CA GLY A 338 -5.74 17.09 -6.49
C GLY A 338 -4.36 17.72 -6.62
N LEU A 339 -3.33 16.89 -6.41
CA LEU A 339 -1.94 17.31 -6.30
C LEU A 339 -1.40 18.10 -7.52
N PRO A 340 -1.66 17.69 -8.78
CA PRO A 340 -1.17 18.43 -9.94
C PRO A 340 -1.75 19.84 -10.02
N GLU A 341 -3.04 20.02 -9.72
CA GLU A 341 -3.66 21.35 -9.74
C GLU A 341 -3.08 22.26 -8.65
N HIS A 342 -2.77 21.71 -7.47
CA HIS A 342 -2.11 22.46 -6.40
C HIS A 342 -0.77 23.07 -6.83
N PHE A 343 0.00 22.35 -7.63
CA PHE A 343 1.28 22.83 -8.19
C PHE A 343 1.16 23.48 -9.58
N ASN A 344 -0.06 23.69 -10.10
CA ASN A 344 -0.31 24.19 -11.47
C ASN A 344 0.37 23.33 -12.56
N MET A 345 0.37 22.01 -12.38
CA MET A 345 0.94 21.02 -13.29
C MET A 345 -0.15 20.21 -13.98
N ASP A 346 0.13 19.78 -15.21
CA ASP A 346 -0.75 18.88 -15.95
C ASP A 346 -0.69 17.46 -15.38
N ARG A 347 -1.84 16.87 -15.02
CA ARG A 347 -1.91 15.55 -14.40
C ARG A 347 -1.33 14.46 -15.30
N ALA A 348 -1.80 14.36 -16.54
CA ALA A 348 -1.41 13.31 -17.49
C ALA A 348 0.11 13.29 -17.78
N ARG A 349 0.79 14.44 -17.71
CA ARG A 349 2.25 14.54 -17.90
C ARG A 349 3.07 14.37 -16.62
N SER A 350 2.45 14.48 -15.46
CA SER A 350 3.14 14.52 -14.16
C SER A 350 3.06 13.19 -13.44
N ILE A 351 1.91 12.52 -13.47
CA ILE A 351 1.65 11.26 -12.76
C ILE A 351 1.26 10.18 -13.77
N ASP A 352 1.87 8.99 -13.68
CA ASP A 352 1.59 7.89 -14.61
C ASP A 352 0.38 7.06 -14.16
N ILE A 353 0.23 6.86 -12.85
CA ILE A 353 -0.91 6.16 -12.24
C ILE A 353 -1.35 6.94 -11.00
N THR A 354 -2.61 7.38 -10.98
CA THR A 354 -3.23 7.98 -9.79
C THR A 354 -4.28 7.02 -9.23
N VAL A 355 -4.20 6.69 -7.94
CA VAL A 355 -5.29 6.01 -7.23
C VAL A 355 -6.14 7.04 -6.50
N GLY A 356 -7.46 6.83 -6.45
CA GLY A 356 -8.39 7.68 -5.74
C GLY A 356 -9.53 6.89 -5.07
N SER A 357 -10.21 7.54 -4.14
CA SER A 357 -11.38 7.00 -3.45
C SER A 357 -12.64 7.80 -3.79
N LEU A 358 -13.75 7.09 -3.99
CA LEU A 358 -15.09 7.67 -4.08
C LEU A 358 -15.70 7.90 -2.68
N ALA A 359 -15.17 7.25 -1.64
CA ALA A 359 -15.76 7.20 -0.30
C ALA A 359 -15.52 8.46 0.54
N ASN A 360 -14.47 9.23 0.23
CA ASN A 360 -14.09 10.43 0.98
C ASN A 360 -14.81 11.68 0.45
N ALA A 361 -14.11 12.57 -0.25
CA ALA A 361 -14.64 13.85 -0.72
C ALA A 361 -15.85 13.72 -1.66
N LEU A 362 -15.90 12.66 -2.48
CA LEU A 362 -17.00 12.42 -3.42
C LEU A 362 -18.24 11.81 -2.74
N GLY A 363 -18.12 11.37 -1.49
CA GLY A 363 -19.23 10.96 -0.63
C GLY A 363 -20.04 9.77 -1.15
N SER A 364 -19.40 8.85 -1.85
CA SER A 364 -20.01 7.61 -2.36
C SER A 364 -19.29 6.37 -1.79
N SER A 365 -19.04 5.34 -2.59
CA SER A 365 -18.32 4.13 -2.19
C SER A 365 -17.54 3.56 -3.37
N GLY A 366 -16.42 2.90 -3.10
CA GLY A 366 -15.50 2.37 -4.09
C GLY A 366 -14.26 3.23 -4.31
N GLY A 367 -13.39 2.77 -5.19
CA GLY A 367 -12.20 3.49 -5.60
C GLY A 367 -12.07 3.55 -7.11
N PHE A 368 -11.07 4.28 -7.58
CA PHE A 368 -10.80 4.41 -9.00
C PHE A 368 -9.31 4.64 -9.26
N VAL A 369 -8.92 4.45 -10.51
CA VAL A 369 -7.57 4.72 -10.99
C VAL A 369 -7.68 5.65 -12.19
N LEU A 370 -6.84 6.68 -12.24
CA LEU A 370 -6.70 7.58 -13.37
C LEU A 370 -5.36 7.37 -14.06
N GLY A 371 -5.35 7.47 -15.39
CA GLY A 371 -4.13 7.54 -16.19
C GLY A 371 -4.43 7.41 -17.68
N ASP A 372 -3.51 6.80 -18.42
CA ASP A 372 -3.64 6.66 -19.87
C ASP A 372 -4.51 5.46 -20.29
N HIS A 373 -4.97 5.46 -21.54
CA HIS A 373 -5.83 4.41 -22.09
C HIS A 373 -5.14 3.04 -22.21
N VAL A 374 -3.82 2.99 -22.43
CA VAL A 374 -3.08 1.72 -22.51
C VAL A 374 -2.96 1.10 -21.11
N MET A 375 -2.74 1.94 -20.11
CA MET A 375 -2.73 1.58 -18.70
C MET A 375 -4.07 0.97 -18.28
N SER A 376 -5.19 1.63 -18.59
CA SER A 376 -6.52 1.12 -18.22
C SER A 376 -6.86 -0.21 -18.90
N GLN A 377 -6.54 -0.36 -20.20
CA GLN A 377 -6.72 -1.64 -20.90
C GLN A 377 -5.91 -2.78 -20.28
N HIS A 378 -4.65 -2.53 -19.91
CA HIS A 378 -3.81 -3.52 -19.23
C HIS A 378 -4.40 -3.88 -17.85
N GLN A 379 -4.92 -2.89 -17.14
CA GLN A 379 -5.50 -3.05 -15.81
C GLN A 379 -6.78 -3.89 -15.84
N HIS A 380 -7.66 -3.70 -16.82
CA HIS A 380 -8.91 -4.45 -16.96
C HIS A 380 -8.71 -5.97 -17.06
N ILE A 381 -7.57 -6.43 -17.61
CA ILE A 381 -7.26 -7.85 -17.76
C ILE A 381 -6.25 -8.37 -16.72
N GLY A 382 -5.53 -7.47 -16.03
CA GLY A 382 -4.42 -7.83 -15.14
C GLY A 382 -4.69 -7.63 -13.65
N SER A 383 -5.73 -6.87 -13.28
CA SER A 383 -6.00 -6.49 -11.89
C SER A 383 -7.00 -7.43 -11.21
N ASN A 384 -6.56 -8.15 -10.18
CA ASN A 384 -7.38 -9.15 -9.48
C ASN A 384 -8.67 -8.59 -8.86
N ALA A 385 -8.61 -7.44 -8.18
CA ALA A 385 -9.79 -6.82 -7.58
C ALA A 385 -10.76 -6.25 -8.62
N TYR A 386 -10.31 -6.00 -9.86
CA TYR A 386 -11.19 -5.62 -10.96
C TYR A 386 -11.87 -6.86 -11.56
N CYS A 387 -11.08 -7.92 -11.80
CA CYS A 387 -11.60 -9.15 -12.42
C CYS A 387 -12.51 -9.96 -11.48
N PHE A 388 -12.17 -10.10 -10.20
CA PHE A 388 -12.80 -11.08 -9.31
C PHE A 388 -13.63 -10.49 -8.17
N SER A 389 -13.83 -9.17 -8.14
CA SER A 389 -14.74 -8.52 -7.19
C SER A 389 -15.99 -8.00 -7.88
N ALA A 390 -17.11 -8.00 -7.17
CA ALA A 390 -18.35 -7.43 -7.66
C ALA A 390 -18.18 -5.93 -8.00
N SER A 391 -18.84 -5.49 -9.06
CA SER A 391 -18.89 -4.08 -9.46
C SER A 391 -19.67 -3.26 -8.45
N LEU A 392 -19.46 -1.94 -8.46
CA LEU A 392 -20.17 -1.02 -7.60
C LEU A 392 -21.69 -1.08 -7.82
N PRO A 393 -22.52 -0.89 -6.79
CA PRO A 393 -23.94 -0.67 -7.00
C PRO A 393 -24.19 0.55 -7.90
N ALA A 394 -25.15 0.47 -8.82
CA ALA A 394 -25.45 1.56 -9.77
C ALA A 394 -25.68 2.91 -9.09
N TYR A 395 -26.35 2.92 -7.92
CA TYR A 395 -26.63 4.16 -7.22
C TYR A 395 -25.38 4.82 -6.63
N THR A 396 -24.31 4.08 -6.33
CA THR A 396 -23.06 4.69 -5.86
C THR A 396 -22.30 5.34 -7.02
N THR A 397 -22.41 4.78 -8.23
CA THR A 397 -21.77 5.37 -9.41
C THR A 397 -22.48 6.63 -9.89
N THR A 398 -23.82 6.63 -9.91
CA THR A 398 -24.59 7.81 -10.31
C THR A 398 -24.54 8.94 -9.28
N THR A 399 -24.49 8.64 -7.98
CA THR A 399 -24.30 9.68 -6.95
C THR A 399 -22.92 10.32 -7.05
N ALA A 400 -21.85 9.54 -7.25
CA ALA A 400 -20.51 10.07 -7.47
C ALA A 400 -20.46 10.95 -8.73
N THR A 401 -21.12 10.53 -9.81
CA THR A 401 -21.26 11.31 -11.04
C THR A 401 -21.95 12.65 -10.76
N GLU A 402 -22.99 12.64 -9.95
CA GLU A 402 -23.73 13.86 -9.59
C GLU A 402 -22.89 14.81 -8.71
N THR A 403 -22.14 14.27 -7.76
CA THR A 403 -21.18 15.04 -6.94
C THR A 403 -20.11 15.69 -7.83
N LEU A 404 -19.57 14.98 -8.82
CA LEU A 404 -18.59 15.54 -9.77
C LEU A 404 -19.17 16.70 -10.58
N LYS A 405 -20.43 16.59 -11.03
CA LYS A 405 -21.12 17.70 -11.72
C LYS A 405 -21.27 18.90 -10.80
N MET A 406 -21.69 18.68 -9.55
CA MET A 406 -21.81 19.76 -8.56
C MET A 406 -20.47 20.47 -8.33
N LEU A 407 -19.36 19.73 -8.21
CA LEU A 407 -18.02 20.30 -8.09
C LEU A 407 -17.59 21.08 -9.34
N ALA A 408 -17.95 20.59 -10.53
CA ALA A 408 -17.66 21.30 -11.77
C ALA A 408 -18.45 22.63 -11.89
N GLU A 409 -19.65 22.69 -11.31
CA GLU A 409 -20.52 23.86 -11.31
C GLU A 409 -20.13 24.88 -10.21
N ASP A 410 -19.79 24.42 -9.00
CA ASP A 410 -19.45 25.26 -7.85
C ASP A 410 -18.35 24.63 -6.97
N ASN A 411 -17.27 25.40 -6.75
CA ASN A 411 -16.13 25.01 -5.92
C ASN A 411 -16.15 25.66 -4.51
N SER A 412 -17.25 26.29 -4.11
CA SER A 412 -17.39 26.95 -2.81
C SER A 412 -17.07 26.03 -1.63
N ALA A 413 -17.49 24.76 -1.69
CA ALA A 413 -17.21 23.76 -0.66
C ALA A 413 -15.70 23.51 -0.49
N VAL A 414 -14.97 23.41 -1.60
CA VAL A 414 -13.50 23.23 -1.62
C VAL A 414 -12.81 24.42 -0.98
N GLN A 415 -13.18 25.64 -1.40
CA GLN A 415 -12.62 26.88 -0.86
C GLN A 415 -12.90 27.04 0.64
N LYS A 416 -14.09 26.63 1.09
CA LYS A 416 -14.45 26.67 2.51
C LYS A 416 -13.60 25.69 3.33
N VAL A 417 -13.38 24.47 2.84
CA VAL A 417 -12.47 23.51 3.49
C VAL A 417 -11.06 24.10 3.59
N HIS A 418 -10.52 24.71 2.52
CA HIS A 418 -9.20 25.37 2.59
C HIS A 418 -9.13 26.51 3.61
N GLY A 419 -10.20 27.28 3.77
CA GLY A 419 -10.29 28.32 4.78
C GLY A 419 -10.21 27.73 6.20
N LEU A 420 -10.99 26.69 6.46
CA LEU A 420 -11.05 26.03 7.76
C LEU A 420 -9.75 25.26 8.08
N SER A 421 -9.17 24.57 7.09
CA SER A 421 -7.85 23.91 7.22
C SER A 421 -6.76 24.89 7.62
N ARG A 422 -6.71 26.07 6.99
CA ARG A 422 -5.75 27.12 7.34
C ARG A 422 -5.98 27.63 8.75
N GLN A 423 -7.22 27.90 9.12
CA GLN A 423 -7.57 28.31 10.48
C GLN A 423 -7.13 27.26 11.52
N LEU A 424 -7.38 25.98 11.26
CA LEU A 424 -6.99 24.87 12.13
C LEU A 424 -5.46 24.77 12.25
N PHE A 425 -4.75 24.82 11.12
CA PHE A 425 -3.28 24.77 11.07
C PHE A 425 -2.65 25.96 11.80
N ASP A 426 -3.08 27.18 11.48
CA ASP A 426 -2.52 28.41 12.07
C ASP A 426 -2.76 28.48 13.59
N PHE A 427 -3.87 27.94 14.08
CA PHE A 427 -4.16 27.87 15.51
C PHE A 427 -3.13 27.01 16.26
N PHE A 428 -2.90 25.77 15.81
CA PHE A 428 -2.00 24.85 16.51
C PHE A 428 -0.53 25.12 16.24
N ASN A 429 -0.17 25.50 15.01
CA ASN A 429 1.23 25.70 14.62
C ASN A 429 1.87 26.93 15.30
N ASN A 430 1.07 27.92 15.70
CA ASN A 430 1.56 29.14 16.35
C ASN A 430 1.41 29.10 17.90
N ASP A 431 0.92 27.99 18.46
CA ASP A 431 0.62 27.89 19.89
C ASP A 431 1.86 27.52 20.72
N LYS A 432 2.45 28.52 21.39
CA LYS A 432 3.69 28.34 22.17
C LYS A 432 3.54 27.38 23.34
N ASP A 433 2.34 27.24 23.90
CA ASP A 433 2.11 26.38 25.06
C ASP A 433 2.14 24.91 24.63
N LEU A 434 1.57 24.61 23.44
CA LEU A 434 1.53 23.25 22.89
C LEU A 434 2.84 22.82 22.22
N MET A 435 3.62 23.76 21.70
CA MET A 435 4.92 23.48 21.04
C MET A 435 5.94 22.78 21.95
N ALA A 436 5.73 22.74 23.27
CA ALA A 436 6.57 21.98 24.20
C ALA A 436 6.23 20.47 24.25
N TYR A 437 5.06 20.08 23.72
CA TYR A 437 4.53 18.71 23.87
C TYR A 437 4.20 18.05 22.53
N VAL A 438 3.68 18.82 21.57
CA VAL A 438 3.18 18.32 20.29
C VAL A 438 3.76 19.10 19.11
N GLN A 439 3.89 18.41 17.99
CA GLN A 439 4.21 18.98 16.68
C GLN A 439 3.05 18.79 15.71
N VAL A 440 2.77 19.83 14.92
CA VAL A 440 1.85 19.73 13.78
C VAL A 440 2.62 19.11 12.62
N LYS A 441 2.22 17.90 12.21
CA LYS A 441 2.86 17.20 11.09
C LYS A 441 2.28 17.57 9.73
N SER A 442 1.03 18.01 9.69
CA SER A 442 0.31 18.19 8.43
C SER A 442 0.67 19.49 7.72
N SER A 443 0.48 19.50 6.40
CA SER A 443 0.59 20.73 5.62
C SER A 443 -0.62 21.66 5.85
N VAL A 444 -0.41 22.96 5.70
CA VAL A 444 -1.42 24.03 5.81
C VAL A 444 -2.63 23.84 4.88
N HIS A 445 -2.43 23.16 3.74
CA HIS A 445 -3.49 22.89 2.76
C HIS A 445 -4.16 21.52 2.95
N SER A 446 -3.74 20.73 3.94
CA SER A 446 -4.35 19.44 4.24
C SER A 446 -5.73 19.64 4.90
N PRO A 447 -6.77 18.87 4.50
CA PRO A 447 -8.05 18.85 5.21
C PRO A 447 -8.00 18.12 6.55
N ILE A 448 -6.88 17.43 6.81
CA ILE A 448 -6.63 16.66 8.01
C ILE A 448 -5.38 17.23 8.68
N LEU A 449 -5.51 17.54 9.97
CA LEU A 449 -4.41 17.94 10.82
C LEU A 449 -4.04 16.78 11.76
N HIS A 450 -2.75 16.47 11.79
CA HIS A 450 -2.13 15.50 12.67
C HIS A 450 -1.30 16.22 13.74
N LEU A 451 -1.64 15.95 15.00
CA LEU A 451 -0.85 16.36 16.17
C LEU A 451 -0.12 15.14 16.70
N GLU A 452 1.19 15.15 16.54
CA GLU A 452 2.07 14.08 17.02
C GLU A 452 2.80 14.55 18.27
N LEU A 453 2.98 13.67 19.26
CA LEU A 453 3.82 14.01 20.41
C LEU A 453 5.27 14.22 19.96
N LEU A 454 5.97 15.17 20.57
CA LEU A 454 7.41 15.37 20.34
C LEU A 454 8.22 14.15 20.78
N ASP A 455 9.29 13.85 20.06
CA ASP A 455 10.13 12.69 20.35
C ASP A 455 10.75 12.71 21.76
N ASP A 456 11.19 13.88 22.23
CA ASP A 456 11.74 14.02 23.58
C ASP A 456 10.66 13.77 24.66
N PHE A 457 9.44 14.29 24.46
CA PHE A 457 8.32 14.06 25.36
C PHE A 457 7.86 12.60 25.34
N ARG A 458 7.81 11.98 24.16
CA ARG A 458 7.50 10.56 23.99
C ARG A 458 8.53 9.68 24.69
N MET A 459 9.81 10.02 24.56
CA MET A 459 10.89 9.30 25.22
C MET A 459 10.77 9.42 26.74
N ASP A 460 10.52 10.61 27.27
CA ASP A 460 10.36 10.83 28.72
C ASP A 460 9.15 10.10 29.30
N LYS A 461 7.99 10.18 28.61
CA LYS A 461 6.72 9.65 29.13
C LYS A 461 6.52 8.15 28.89
N PHE A 462 6.94 7.64 27.73
CA PHE A 462 6.69 6.25 27.32
C PHE A 462 7.96 5.42 27.14
N GLY A 463 9.15 6.04 27.08
CA GLY A 463 10.42 5.32 27.03
C GLY A 463 10.77 4.77 25.65
N TYR A 464 10.28 5.38 24.55
CA TYR A 464 10.64 4.93 23.20
C TYR A 464 10.64 6.06 22.15
N ASN A 465 11.27 5.80 21.00
CA ASN A 465 11.22 6.66 19.81
C ASN A 465 10.88 5.86 18.52
N LYS A 466 10.66 6.57 17.41
CA LYS A 466 10.30 5.98 16.11
C LYS A 466 11.34 4.95 15.61
N ASP A 467 12.63 5.21 15.81
CA ASP A 467 13.71 4.30 15.38
C ASP A 467 13.74 3.00 16.20
N GLN A 468 13.55 3.08 17.51
CA GLN A 468 13.44 1.91 18.38
C GLN A 468 12.19 1.10 18.03
N LEU A 469 11.05 1.78 17.80
CA LEU A 469 9.83 1.13 17.32
C LEU A 469 10.09 0.36 16.01
N PHE A 470 10.78 0.98 15.06
CA PHE A 470 11.16 0.33 13.81
C PHE A 470 11.98 -0.93 14.02
N GLN A 471 13.01 -0.87 14.86
CA GLN A 471 13.87 -2.01 15.16
C GLN A 471 13.08 -3.16 15.80
N ILE A 472 12.18 -2.84 16.74
CA ILE A 472 11.31 -3.83 17.40
C ILE A 472 10.37 -4.46 16.36
N VAL A 473 9.64 -3.66 15.58
CA VAL A 473 8.70 -4.15 14.56
C VAL A 473 9.41 -5.00 13.51
N SER A 474 10.57 -4.55 13.03
CA SER A 474 11.40 -5.30 12.07
C SER A 474 11.89 -6.63 12.64
N SER A 475 12.29 -6.66 13.92
CA SER A 475 12.69 -7.89 14.62
C SER A 475 11.53 -8.87 14.76
N LEU A 476 10.35 -8.38 15.16
CA LEU A 476 9.13 -9.19 15.28
C LEU A 476 8.70 -9.78 13.93
N GLN A 477 8.74 -8.98 12.87
CA GLN A 477 8.45 -9.42 11.50
C GLN A 477 9.45 -10.49 11.03
N LYS A 478 10.76 -10.30 11.26
CA LYS A 478 11.79 -11.29 10.93
C LYS A 478 11.60 -12.62 11.64
N LYS A 479 11.07 -12.60 12.87
CA LYS A 479 10.74 -13.79 13.66
C LYS A 479 9.37 -14.39 13.31
N CYS A 480 8.62 -13.80 12.38
CA CYS A 480 7.26 -14.19 12.02
C CYS A 480 6.31 -14.26 13.22
N ILE A 481 6.52 -13.40 14.22
CA ILE A 481 5.67 -13.34 15.42
C ILE A 481 4.32 -12.75 15.02
N THR A 482 3.25 -13.49 15.30
CA THR A 482 1.87 -13.14 14.92
C THR A 482 1.21 -12.16 15.89
N ASN A 483 1.61 -12.21 17.16
CA ASN A 483 1.12 -11.33 18.23
C ASN A 483 2.14 -10.20 18.46
N LYS A 484 1.92 -9.06 17.81
CA LYS A 484 2.75 -7.86 18.00
C LYS A 484 2.12 -7.00 19.10
N TYR A 485 2.62 -7.13 20.32
CA TYR A 485 2.28 -6.26 21.44
C TYR A 485 3.54 -5.48 21.84
N ILE A 486 3.45 -4.16 21.89
CA ILE A 486 4.55 -3.27 22.26
C ILE A 486 4.00 -2.32 23.33
N GLU A 487 4.28 -2.62 24.59
CA GLU A 487 3.69 -1.91 25.74
C GLU A 487 3.86 -0.38 25.70
N PRO A 488 5.06 0.19 25.45
CA PRO A 488 5.21 1.65 25.31
C PRO A 488 4.31 2.28 24.25
N TYR A 489 4.16 1.62 23.11
CA TYR A 489 3.36 2.08 21.99
C TYR A 489 1.86 2.02 22.31
N GLU A 490 1.41 0.93 22.94
CA GLU A 490 0.02 0.75 23.39
C GLU A 490 -0.36 1.78 24.47
N ASN A 491 0.57 2.10 25.37
CA ASN A 491 0.40 3.12 26.39
C ASN A 491 0.26 4.53 25.78
N GLU A 492 1.04 4.87 24.75
CA GLU A 492 0.87 6.14 24.02
C GLU A 492 -0.50 6.19 23.32
N GLU A 493 -0.90 5.11 22.66
CA GLU A 493 -2.18 5.08 21.94
C GLU A 493 -3.39 5.19 22.89
N LYS A 494 -3.30 4.57 24.07
CA LYS A 494 -4.28 4.73 25.14
C LYS A 494 -4.28 6.14 25.72
N PHE A 495 -3.11 6.74 25.93
CA PHE A 495 -3.00 8.14 26.36
C PHE A 495 -3.67 9.11 25.38
N LEU A 496 -3.45 8.92 24.08
CA LEU A 496 -4.14 9.73 23.05
C LEU A 496 -5.66 9.48 23.06
N GLN A 497 -6.11 8.25 23.32
CA GLN A 497 -7.54 7.96 23.47
C GLN A 497 -8.17 8.70 24.65
N GLU A 498 -7.47 8.84 25.77
CA GLU A 498 -7.98 9.59 26.93
C GLU A 498 -8.19 11.07 26.58
N ILE A 499 -7.31 11.66 25.76
CA ILE A 499 -7.50 13.02 25.23
C ILE A 499 -8.74 13.07 24.32
N VAL A 500 -8.92 12.09 23.43
CA VAL A 500 -10.12 12.01 22.56
C VAL A 500 -11.40 11.93 23.41
N ASP A 501 -11.40 11.11 24.44
CA ASP A 501 -12.55 10.91 25.32
C ASP A 501 -12.85 12.17 26.13
N PHE A 502 -11.83 12.87 26.65
CA PHE A 502 -12.01 14.14 27.35
C PHE A 502 -12.66 15.20 26.45
N VAL A 503 -12.19 15.35 25.21
CA VAL A 503 -12.75 16.32 24.25
C VAL A 503 -14.21 15.98 23.92
N LEU A 504 -14.50 14.68 23.75
CA LEU A 504 -15.85 14.20 23.48
C LEU A 504 -16.79 14.44 24.65
N GLU A 505 -16.43 13.98 25.85
CA GLU A 505 -17.30 14.02 27.03
C GLU A 505 -17.55 15.45 27.52
N LYS A 506 -16.53 16.30 27.47
CA LYS A 506 -16.62 17.67 28.01
C LYS A 506 -17.17 18.69 27.02
N TYR A 507 -16.84 18.57 25.73
CA TYR A 507 -17.19 19.59 24.72
C TYR A 507 -18.15 19.08 23.65
N ASN A 508 -18.49 17.79 23.65
CA ASN A 508 -19.34 17.17 22.64
C ASN A 508 -18.75 17.29 21.21
N ILE A 509 -17.43 17.08 21.10
CA ILE A 509 -16.65 17.16 19.86
C ILE A 509 -15.94 15.82 19.64
N LEU A 510 -16.18 15.19 18.50
CA LEU A 510 -15.55 13.93 18.13
C LEU A 510 -14.32 14.20 17.27
N ILE A 511 -13.15 14.06 17.87
CA ILE A 511 -11.88 13.88 17.16
C ILE A 511 -11.50 12.40 17.14
N THR A 512 -10.40 12.06 16.49
CA THR A 512 -9.89 10.68 16.52
C THR A 512 -8.37 10.67 16.64
N ARG A 513 -7.82 9.46 16.69
CA ARG A 513 -6.39 9.18 16.62
C ARG A 513 -6.13 8.34 15.39
N ASN A 514 -4.90 8.33 14.91
CA ASN A 514 -4.57 7.46 13.78
C ASN A 514 -4.88 6.00 14.15
N THR A 515 -5.62 5.30 13.28
CA THR A 515 -6.03 3.92 13.53
C THR A 515 -4.99 3.01 12.91
N ILE A 516 -4.19 2.37 13.76
CA ILE A 516 -3.04 1.59 13.32
C ILE A 516 -3.28 0.11 13.65
N VAL A 517 -2.99 -0.76 12.67
CA VAL A 517 -3.03 -2.21 12.87
C VAL A 517 -1.60 -2.72 12.77
N LEU A 518 -0.87 -2.66 13.88
CA LEU A 518 0.58 -2.93 13.95
C LEU A 518 1.00 -4.25 13.29
N LYS A 519 0.13 -5.27 13.31
CA LYS A 519 0.37 -6.56 12.64
C LYS A 519 0.52 -6.41 11.12
N SER A 520 -0.31 -5.57 10.51
CA SER A 520 -0.40 -5.34 9.07
C SER A 520 0.59 -4.27 8.57
N GLU A 521 1.05 -3.38 9.46
CA GLU A 521 2.05 -2.38 9.11
C GLU A 521 3.44 -3.00 8.87
N SER A 522 4.05 -2.56 7.78
CA SER A 522 5.40 -2.91 7.34
C SER A 522 6.44 -1.84 7.70
N VAL A 523 6.03 -0.57 7.76
CA VAL A 523 6.84 0.58 8.18
C VAL A 523 6.37 1.10 9.56
N PRO A 524 7.23 1.80 10.32
CA PRO A 524 6.91 2.25 11.66
C PRO A 524 6.08 3.54 11.60
N ILE A 525 4.82 3.48 12.02
CA ILE A 525 3.96 4.66 12.15
C ILE A 525 3.80 4.94 13.64
N VAL A 526 4.01 6.18 14.06
CA VAL A 526 3.80 6.60 15.44
C VAL A 526 2.34 7.07 15.64
N PRO A 527 1.77 6.88 16.85
CA PRO A 527 0.43 7.38 17.14
C PRO A 527 0.36 8.91 17.05
N SER A 528 -0.74 9.42 16.50
CA SER A 528 -1.03 10.86 16.45
C SER A 528 -2.52 11.12 16.62
N LEU A 529 -2.87 12.30 17.14
CA LEU A 529 -4.26 12.79 17.11
C LEU A 529 -4.57 13.31 15.71
N LYS A 530 -5.77 13.03 15.25
CA LYS A 530 -6.25 13.37 13.91
C LYS A 530 -7.53 14.20 14.02
N ILE A 531 -7.50 15.35 13.36
CA ILE A 531 -8.59 16.33 13.33
C ILE A 531 -8.87 16.69 11.87
N SER A 532 -10.12 16.56 11.44
CA SER A 532 -10.57 16.86 10.09
C SER A 532 -11.56 18.01 10.08
N CYS A 533 -11.50 18.85 9.04
CA CYS A 533 -12.50 19.88 8.78
C CYS A 533 -13.43 19.47 7.64
N THR A 534 -14.68 19.93 7.69
CA THR A 534 -15.65 19.73 6.60
C THR A 534 -16.30 21.03 6.15
N ALA A 535 -16.74 21.07 4.89
CA ALA A 535 -17.30 22.26 4.24
C ALA A 535 -18.56 22.80 4.94
N ASN A 536 -19.30 22.00 5.69
CA ASN A 536 -20.51 22.47 6.36
C ASN A 536 -20.23 23.12 7.73
N MET A 537 -19.06 22.91 8.33
CA MET A 537 -18.69 23.53 9.61
C MET A 537 -18.63 25.06 9.50
N SER A 538 -18.93 25.74 10.60
CA SER A 538 -18.68 27.17 10.74
C SER A 538 -17.27 27.44 11.28
N SER A 539 -16.71 28.60 10.97
CA SER A 539 -15.40 29.03 11.48
C SER A 539 -15.39 29.12 13.01
N SER A 540 -16.50 29.51 13.63
CA SER A 540 -16.66 29.53 15.09
C SER A 540 -16.69 28.14 15.72
N GLU A 541 -17.31 27.15 15.06
CA GLU A 541 -17.31 25.76 15.56
C GLU A 541 -15.89 25.17 15.51
N VAL A 542 -15.14 25.44 14.44
CA VAL A 542 -13.75 25.01 14.33
C VAL A 542 -12.89 25.67 15.41
N GLU A 543 -13.04 26.98 15.64
CA GLU A 543 -12.32 27.69 16.69
C GLU A 543 -12.61 27.14 18.09
N GLN A 544 -13.88 26.89 18.41
CA GLN A 544 -14.28 26.27 19.68
C GLN A 544 -13.66 24.88 19.84
N ALA A 545 -13.62 24.09 18.78
CA ALA A 545 -12.98 22.78 18.80
C ALA A 545 -11.47 22.87 19.00
N CYS A 546 -10.79 23.82 18.35
CA CYS A 546 -9.37 24.07 18.57
C CYS A 546 -9.06 24.36 20.04
N HIS A 547 -9.85 25.22 20.68
CA HIS A 547 -9.69 25.53 22.11
C HIS A 547 -9.95 24.31 23.00
N ALA A 548 -10.97 23.51 22.70
CA ALA A 548 -11.28 22.29 23.45
C ALA A 548 -10.13 21.28 23.40
N VAL A 549 -9.55 21.06 22.20
CA VAL A 549 -8.41 20.17 22.01
C VAL A 549 -7.15 20.72 22.69
N LYS A 550 -6.89 22.03 22.60
CA LYS A 550 -5.77 22.67 23.31
C LYS A 550 -5.89 22.45 24.81
N GLU A 551 -7.07 22.68 25.38
CA GLU A 551 -7.30 22.47 26.83
C GLU A 551 -7.07 21.02 27.23
N ALA A 552 -7.57 20.06 26.43
CA ALA A 552 -7.36 18.65 26.66
C ALA A 552 -5.87 18.28 26.63
N LEU A 553 -5.14 18.73 25.62
CA LEU A 553 -3.70 18.50 25.51
C LEU A 553 -2.94 19.06 26.70
N LEU A 554 -3.19 20.31 27.08
CA LEU A 554 -2.54 20.92 28.24
C LEU A 554 -2.89 20.22 29.55
N ASN A 555 -4.10 19.67 29.70
CA ASN A 555 -4.50 18.95 30.91
C ASN A 555 -3.80 17.60 31.06
N TYR A 556 -3.52 16.91 29.95
CA TYR A 556 -2.90 15.58 29.97
C TYR A 556 -1.38 15.58 29.77
N CYS A 557 -0.83 16.66 29.20
CA CYS A 557 0.60 16.82 28.92
C CYS A 557 1.36 17.61 29.99
N ASN A 558 0.73 18.61 30.65
CA ASN A 558 1.28 19.24 31.85
C ASN A 558 1.21 18.27 33.03
#